data_AF-A0A4Q5S5H3-F1
#
_entry.id   AF-A0A4Q5S5H3-F1
#
_cell.length_a   1.000
_cell.length_b   1.000
_cell.length_c   1.000
_cell.angle_alpha   90.00
_cell.angle_beta   90.00
_cell.angle_gamma   90.00
#
_symmetry.space_group_name_H-M   'P 1'
#
loop_
_entity.id
_entity.type
_entity.pdbx_description
1 polymer ?
#
loop_
_entity_poly.entity_id
_entity_poly.type
_entity_poly.pdbx_seq_one_letter_code
_entity_poly.pdbx_strand_id
1 'polypeptide(L)'
;MKKLAWIAAVSFAGIAPLSAQAQTAAPAAAPAQASPAKVGDTIYDDAGAEVGKIESIANGTAVVFTGTNRASVAVTSFGTSPKGPTFALTKAQLDEAAVKAAASAQSDLRAKLTAGADVHGKNGAIVAKIKSVDGENIVLTSAKGDVTVPVTGIGTNEQGLYIGMTQAEFDAAVVASQPK
;
A
#
# COMPACT_ATOMS: atom_id res chain seq x y z
N MET A 1 -32.56 24.95 -61.11
CA MET A 1 -33.16 23.90 -61.97
C MET A 1 -33.26 22.65 -61.12
N LYS A 2 -34.38 21.98 -60.83
CA LYS A 2 -35.82 21.98 -61.13
C LYS A 2 -36.44 21.44 -59.80
N LYS A 3 -37.52 22.02 -59.26
CA LYS A 3 -38.90 21.46 -59.27
C LYS A 3 -38.98 20.06 -58.61
N LEU A 4 -39.94 19.66 -57.79
CA LEU A 4 -41.21 20.17 -57.29
C LEU A 4 -41.73 19.03 -56.38
N ALA A 5 -42.50 19.37 -55.34
CA ALA A 5 -43.65 18.58 -54.86
C ALA A 5 -43.35 17.18 -54.25
N TRP A 6 -44.19 16.55 -53.44
CA TRP A 6 -45.49 16.88 -52.87
C TRP A 6 -45.73 15.92 -51.69
N ILE A 7 -46.66 16.31 -50.85
CA ILE A 7 -47.31 15.63 -49.73
C ILE A 7 -47.87 14.25 -50.14
N ALA A 8 -47.77 13.25 -49.26
CA ALA A 8 -48.88 12.32 -48.98
C ALA A 8 -48.59 11.46 -47.74
N ALA A 9 -49.37 11.72 -46.70
CA ALA A 9 -49.51 10.87 -45.52
C ALA A 9 -50.25 9.58 -45.87
N VAL A 10 -49.86 8.44 -45.29
CA VAL A 10 -50.81 7.42 -44.82
C VAL A 10 -50.20 6.76 -43.57
N SER A 11 -50.88 7.00 -42.46
CA SER A 11 -50.78 6.25 -41.22
C SER A 11 -51.05 4.77 -41.48
N PHE A 12 -50.18 3.88 -40.98
CA PHE A 12 -50.69 2.61 -40.46
C PHE A 12 -50.02 2.31 -39.13
N ALA A 13 -50.86 2.34 -38.12
CA ALA A 13 -50.57 1.96 -36.75
C ALA A 13 -50.08 0.52 -36.72
N GLY A 14 -48.99 0.31 -36.01
CA GLY A 14 -48.44 -1.01 -35.72
C GLY A 14 -47.33 -0.88 -34.71
N ILE A 15 -47.68 -1.12 -33.44
CA ILE A 15 -46.83 -1.63 -32.36
C ILE A 15 -45.50 -0.90 -32.06
N ALA A 16 -45.58 -0.02 -31.04
CA ALA A 16 -44.75 0.07 -29.83
C ALA A 16 -43.26 -0.41 -29.84
N PRO A 17 -42.41 0.26 -29.04
CA PRO A 17 -41.05 0.64 -29.39
C PRO A 17 -40.04 -0.51 -29.29
N LEU A 18 -39.24 -0.72 -30.35
CA LEU A 18 -37.86 -1.15 -30.12
C LEU A 18 -37.05 0.08 -29.72
N SER A 19 -37.21 0.51 -28.47
CA SER A 19 -36.19 1.29 -27.79
C SER A 19 -34.95 0.42 -27.70
N ALA A 20 -33.99 0.71 -28.58
CA ALA A 20 -32.62 0.22 -28.53
C ALA A 20 -32.00 0.65 -27.20
N GLN A 21 -32.17 -0.19 -26.18
CA GLN A 21 -31.40 -0.13 -24.96
C GLN A 21 -30.26 -1.14 -25.05
N ALA A 22 -29.08 -0.68 -24.64
CA ALA A 22 -27.87 -1.42 -24.32
C ALA A 22 -27.11 -1.96 -25.56
N GLN A 23 -25.82 -1.71 -25.73
CA GLN A 23 -24.77 -1.46 -24.76
C GLN A 23 -23.90 -0.31 -25.25
N THR A 24 -23.77 0.74 -24.42
CA THR A 24 -22.43 1.27 -24.16
C THR A 24 -21.53 0.06 -24.00
N ALA A 25 -20.62 -0.14 -24.94
CA ALA A 25 -19.51 -1.06 -24.76
C ALA A 25 -18.80 -0.57 -23.49
N ALA A 26 -19.17 -1.16 -22.35
CA ALA A 26 -18.30 -1.21 -21.19
C ALA A 26 -16.96 -1.64 -21.76
N PRO A 27 -15.85 -0.93 -21.44
CA PRO A 27 -14.53 -1.41 -21.81
C PRO A 27 -14.51 -2.87 -21.43
N ALA A 28 -14.31 -3.75 -22.42
CA ALA A 28 -14.07 -5.14 -22.13
C ALA A 28 -12.97 -5.14 -21.08
N ALA A 29 -13.32 -5.52 -19.85
CA ALA A 29 -12.34 -5.73 -18.83
C ALA A 29 -11.39 -6.72 -19.47
N ALA A 30 -10.18 -6.24 -19.80
CA ALA A 30 -9.12 -7.09 -20.28
C ALA A 30 -9.11 -8.28 -19.33
N PRO A 31 -9.11 -9.53 -19.84
CA PRO A 31 -9.11 -10.70 -18.98
C PRO A 31 -8.01 -10.45 -17.97
N ALA A 32 -8.38 -10.34 -16.69
CA ALA A 32 -7.42 -10.25 -15.61
C ALA A 32 -6.54 -11.47 -15.80
N GLN A 33 -5.32 -11.27 -16.31
CA GLN A 33 -4.37 -12.35 -16.48
C GLN A 33 -4.30 -13.01 -15.12
N ALA A 34 -4.75 -14.27 -15.06
CA ALA A 34 -4.61 -15.08 -13.87
C ALA A 34 -3.14 -14.98 -13.51
N SER A 35 -2.86 -14.33 -12.38
CA SER A 35 -1.47 -14.11 -12.00
C SER A 35 -0.83 -15.49 -11.88
N PRO A 36 0.27 -15.77 -12.61
CA PRO A 36 0.94 -17.07 -12.55
C PRO A 36 1.62 -17.29 -11.19
N ALA A 37 1.70 -16.24 -10.37
CA ALA A 37 2.32 -16.20 -9.07
C ALA A 37 1.32 -16.70 -8.00
N LYS A 38 1.64 -17.83 -7.39
CA LYS A 38 0.96 -18.36 -6.19
C LYS A 38 1.83 -18.14 -4.94
N VAL A 39 1.19 -18.11 -3.78
CA VAL A 39 1.92 -18.16 -2.50
C VAL A 39 2.77 -19.43 -2.43
N GLY A 40 4.06 -19.25 -2.20
CA GLY A 40 5.05 -20.31 -2.15
C GLY A 40 5.80 -20.56 -3.45
N ASP A 41 5.50 -19.85 -4.55
CA ASP A 41 6.27 -19.97 -5.78
C ASP A 41 7.63 -19.27 -5.68
N THR A 42 8.61 -19.89 -6.33
CA THR A 42 9.93 -19.31 -6.58
C THR A 42 9.84 -18.44 -7.83
N ILE A 43 10.23 -17.18 -7.69
CA ILE A 43 10.30 -16.19 -8.76
C ILE A 43 11.70 -16.24 -9.38
N TYR A 44 11.75 -16.22 -10.69
CA TYR A 44 12.99 -16.18 -11.46
C TYR A 44 13.15 -14.83 -12.16
N ASP A 45 14.38 -14.40 -12.45
CA ASP A 45 14.62 -13.25 -13.32
C ASP A 45 14.66 -13.67 -14.80
N ASP A 46 14.79 -12.69 -15.70
CA ASP A 46 14.94 -12.94 -17.14
C ASP A 46 16.22 -13.72 -17.50
N ALA A 47 17.23 -13.73 -16.62
CA ALA A 47 18.43 -14.54 -16.75
C ALA A 47 18.25 -15.98 -16.23
N GLY A 48 17.09 -16.29 -15.64
CA GLY A 48 16.75 -17.58 -15.05
C GLY A 48 17.33 -17.82 -13.66
N ALA A 49 17.84 -16.79 -12.99
CA ALA A 49 18.30 -16.85 -11.61
C ALA A 49 17.13 -16.67 -10.62
N GLU A 50 17.23 -17.30 -9.46
CA GLU A 50 16.22 -17.16 -8.41
C GLU A 50 16.27 -15.77 -7.77
N VAL A 51 15.15 -15.05 -7.86
CA VAL A 51 14.97 -13.71 -7.27
C VAL A 51 14.46 -13.80 -5.84
N GLY A 52 13.57 -14.76 -5.57
CA GLY A 52 13.02 -14.97 -4.24
C GLY A 52 11.75 -15.81 -4.25
N LYS A 53 11.17 -16.01 -3.06
CA LYS A 53 9.97 -16.81 -2.87
C LYS A 53 8.79 -15.94 -2.44
N ILE A 54 7.61 -16.22 -2.98
CA ILE A 54 6.38 -15.52 -2.58
C ILE A 54 5.93 -16.06 -1.22
N GLU A 55 5.90 -15.20 -0.19
CA GLU A 55 5.40 -15.55 1.14
C GLU A 55 3.91 -15.29 1.29
N SER A 56 3.38 -14.26 0.64
CA SER A 56 1.95 -13.94 0.68
C SER A 56 1.50 -13.16 -0.55
N ILE A 57 0.21 -13.22 -0.86
CA ILE A 57 -0.43 -12.38 -1.88
C ILE A 57 -1.70 -11.81 -1.27
N ALA A 58 -1.83 -10.49 -1.25
CA ALA A 58 -3.00 -9.78 -0.74
C ALA A 58 -3.32 -8.59 -1.64
N ASN A 59 -4.60 -8.42 -1.99
CA ASN A 59 -5.10 -7.27 -2.74
C ASN A 59 -4.34 -6.99 -4.06
N GLY A 60 -3.89 -8.03 -4.76
CA GLY A 60 -3.10 -7.88 -6.01
C GLY A 60 -1.64 -7.49 -5.79
N THR A 61 -1.12 -7.57 -4.56
CA THR A 61 0.29 -7.36 -4.21
C THR A 61 0.86 -8.63 -3.58
N ALA A 62 1.97 -9.13 -4.11
CA ALA A 62 2.73 -10.24 -3.55
C ALA A 62 3.87 -9.72 -2.65
N VAL A 63 4.07 -10.37 -1.51
CA VAL A 63 5.27 -10.19 -0.69
C VAL A 63 6.29 -11.25 -1.09
N VAL A 64 7.40 -10.82 -1.66
CA VAL A 64 8.50 -11.66 -2.11
C VAL A 64 9.64 -11.58 -1.11
N PHE A 65 10.09 -12.73 -0.64
CA PHE A 65 11.26 -12.88 0.22
C PHE A 65 12.48 -13.23 -0.62
N THR A 66 13.46 -12.34 -0.64
CA THR A 66 14.72 -12.48 -1.41
C THR A 66 15.80 -13.27 -0.66
N GLY A 67 15.46 -13.90 0.47
CA GLY A 67 16.43 -14.49 1.39
C GLY A 67 16.95 -13.51 2.45
N THR A 68 16.95 -12.21 2.17
CA THR A 68 17.44 -11.17 3.11
C THR A 68 16.37 -10.14 3.42
N ASN A 69 15.61 -9.71 2.42
CA ASN A 69 14.59 -8.66 2.55
C ASN A 69 13.24 -9.12 2.01
N ARG A 70 12.19 -8.39 2.41
CA ARG A 70 10.84 -8.55 1.88
C ARG A 70 10.53 -7.37 0.97
N ALA A 71 10.09 -7.67 -0.24
CA ALA A 71 9.65 -6.67 -1.20
C ALA A 71 8.18 -6.90 -1.55
N SER A 72 7.38 -5.84 -1.44
CA SER A 72 5.99 -5.84 -1.89
C SER A 72 5.95 -5.48 -3.37
N VAL A 73 5.56 -6.43 -4.20
CA VAL A 73 5.56 -6.32 -5.67
C VAL A 73 4.14 -6.58 -6.16
N ALA A 74 3.64 -5.74 -7.07
CA ALA A 74 2.33 -5.96 -7.67
C ALA A 74 2.32 -7.28 -8.46
N VAL A 75 1.26 -8.07 -8.33
CA VAL A 75 1.17 -9.37 -9.01
C VAL A 75 1.10 -9.26 -10.54
N THR A 76 0.76 -8.07 -11.02
CA THR A 76 0.76 -7.69 -12.45
C THR A 76 2.15 -7.41 -12.99
N SER A 77 3.15 -7.23 -12.11
CA SER A 77 4.54 -7.06 -12.51
C SER A 77 5.26 -8.38 -12.73
N PHE A 78 4.63 -9.52 -12.41
CA PHE A 78 5.17 -10.83 -12.74
C PHE A 78 4.86 -11.23 -14.18
N GLY A 79 5.89 -11.55 -14.93
CA GLY A 79 5.79 -12.23 -16.21
C GLY A 79 5.49 -13.72 -16.05
N THR A 80 5.13 -14.37 -17.16
CA THR A 80 4.91 -15.82 -17.22
C THR A 80 6.02 -16.47 -18.02
N SER A 81 6.67 -17.50 -17.48
CA SER A 81 7.67 -18.31 -18.19
C SER A 81 7.42 -19.80 -17.92
N PRO A 82 7.84 -20.72 -18.82
CA PRO A 82 7.69 -22.16 -18.61
C PRO A 82 8.35 -22.69 -17.32
N LYS A 83 9.30 -21.94 -16.73
CA LYS A 83 9.97 -22.26 -15.47
C LYS A 83 9.26 -21.74 -14.22
N GLY A 84 8.30 -20.82 -14.36
CA GLY A 84 7.63 -20.15 -13.24
C GLY A 84 7.39 -18.65 -13.48
N PRO A 85 6.87 -17.93 -12.48
CA PRO A 85 6.70 -16.48 -12.55
C PRO A 85 8.06 -15.79 -12.72
N THR A 86 8.17 -14.91 -13.71
CA THR A 86 9.39 -14.12 -13.93
C THR A 86 9.23 -12.70 -13.43
N PHE A 87 10.33 -12.08 -13.03
CA PHE A 87 10.35 -10.67 -12.65
C PHE A 87 11.44 -9.94 -13.44
N ALA A 88 11.11 -8.74 -13.91
CA ALA A 88 12.00 -7.95 -14.76
C ALA A 88 13.26 -7.44 -14.01
N LEU A 89 13.26 -7.50 -12.67
CA LEU A 89 14.39 -7.10 -11.84
C LEU A 89 15.11 -8.33 -11.29
N THR A 90 16.43 -8.24 -11.25
CA THR A 90 17.29 -9.26 -10.63
C THR A 90 17.16 -9.23 -9.11
N LYS A 91 17.61 -10.30 -8.43
CA LYS A 91 17.69 -10.35 -6.95
C LYS A 91 18.36 -9.11 -6.35
N ALA A 92 19.48 -8.69 -6.92
CA ALA A 92 20.24 -7.53 -6.44
C ALA A 92 19.44 -6.23 -6.58
N GLN A 93 18.72 -6.05 -7.68
CA GLN A 93 17.86 -4.88 -7.90
C GLN A 93 16.65 -4.88 -6.97
N LEU A 94 16.10 -6.06 -6.66
CA LEU A 94 15.00 -6.18 -5.69
C LEU A 94 15.47 -5.91 -4.25
N ASP A 95 16.66 -6.39 -3.89
CA ASP A 95 17.28 -6.07 -2.60
C ASP A 95 17.60 -4.56 -2.50
N GLU A 96 18.13 -3.94 -3.55
CA GLU A 96 18.36 -2.49 -3.60
C GLU A 96 17.04 -1.71 -3.49
N ALA A 97 15.99 -2.15 -4.20
CA ALA A 97 14.67 -1.54 -4.12
C ALA A 97 14.07 -1.67 -2.72
N ALA A 98 14.25 -2.81 -2.05
CA ALA A 98 13.81 -3.01 -0.66
C ALA A 98 14.58 -2.12 0.31
N VAL A 99 15.91 -2.00 0.15
CA VAL A 99 16.74 -1.07 0.94
C VAL A 99 16.32 0.38 0.70
N LYS A 100 16.08 0.76 -0.56
CA LYS A 100 15.61 2.10 -0.93
C LYS A 100 14.22 2.37 -0.37
N ALA A 101 13.31 1.40 -0.40
CA ALA A 101 11.99 1.53 0.20
C ALA A 101 12.07 1.66 1.73
N ALA A 102 12.92 0.88 2.40
CA ALA A 102 13.16 1.01 3.83
C ALA A 102 13.78 2.38 4.18
N ALA A 103 14.75 2.84 3.39
CA ALA A 103 15.35 4.16 3.56
C ALA A 103 14.34 5.30 3.33
N SER A 104 13.48 5.18 2.31
CA SER A 104 12.37 6.12 2.09
C SER A 104 11.39 6.11 3.25
N ALA A 105 10.95 4.94 3.73
CA ALA A 105 10.06 4.82 4.88
C ALA A 105 10.68 5.43 6.16
N GLN A 106 11.98 5.22 6.39
CA GLN A 106 12.70 5.87 7.47
C GLN A 106 12.76 7.40 7.28
N SER A 107 13.00 7.87 6.07
CA SER A 107 13.00 9.30 5.75
C SER A 107 11.62 9.92 5.97
N ASP A 108 10.55 9.26 5.54
CA ASP A 108 9.16 9.71 5.73
C ASP A 108 8.79 9.73 7.21
N LEU A 109 9.24 8.73 7.97
CA LEU A 109 9.07 8.69 9.41
C LEU A 109 9.81 9.85 10.06
N ARG A 110 11.07 10.09 9.71
CA ARG A 110 11.87 11.23 10.21
C ARG A 110 11.27 12.58 9.81
N ALA A 111 10.65 12.68 8.63
CA ALA A 111 9.94 13.88 8.22
C ALA A 111 8.67 14.13 9.05
N LYS A 112 8.03 13.07 9.56
CA LYS A 112 6.87 13.15 10.46
C LYS A 112 7.25 13.33 11.92
N LEU A 113 8.48 13.00 12.30
CA LEU A 113 9.03 13.26 13.64
C LEU A 113 9.36 14.75 13.80
N THR A 114 8.33 15.53 14.09
CA THR A 114 8.47 16.95 14.42
C THR A 114 8.14 17.18 15.88
N ALA A 115 8.82 18.14 16.51
CA ALA A 115 8.43 18.60 17.84
C ALA A 115 6.99 19.14 17.76
N GLY A 116 6.14 18.68 18.67
CA GLY A 116 4.72 18.96 18.71
C GLY A 116 3.83 17.93 18.00
N ALA A 117 4.39 16.93 17.30
CA ALA A 117 3.61 15.90 16.63
C ALA A 117 2.84 15.02 17.62
N ASP A 118 1.59 14.70 17.28
CA ASP A 118 0.75 13.81 18.08
C ASP A 118 1.09 12.34 17.79
N VAL A 119 1.24 11.55 18.85
CA VAL A 119 1.50 10.12 18.79
C VAL A 119 0.26 9.36 19.22
N HIS A 120 -0.25 8.53 18.32
CA HIS A 120 -1.45 7.73 18.51
C HIS A 120 -1.10 6.37 19.14
N GLY A 121 -1.86 5.95 20.14
CA GLY A 121 -1.73 4.62 20.73
C GLY A 121 -2.49 3.55 19.96
N LYS A 122 -2.46 2.32 20.47
CA LYS A 122 -3.15 1.14 19.91
C LYS A 122 -4.62 1.34 19.57
N ASN A 123 -5.29 2.24 20.29
CA ASN A 123 -6.72 2.51 20.16
C ASN A 123 -7.02 3.70 19.23
N GLY A 124 -6.01 4.28 18.56
CA GLY A 124 -6.13 5.48 17.73
C GLY A 124 -6.21 6.80 18.50
N ALA A 125 -6.31 6.76 19.82
CA ALA A 125 -6.27 7.95 20.69
C ALA A 125 -4.85 8.51 20.81
N ILE A 126 -4.72 9.84 20.95
CA ILE A 126 -3.43 10.50 21.18
C ILE A 126 -2.96 10.15 22.60
N VAL A 127 -1.84 9.44 22.71
CA VAL A 127 -1.27 9.03 24.00
C VAL A 127 -0.17 9.97 24.47
N ALA A 128 0.55 10.59 23.54
CA ALA A 128 1.65 11.50 23.84
C ALA A 128 1.88 12.49 22.69
N LYS A 129 2.65 13.54 22.96
CA LYS A 129 3.14 14.50 21.98
C LYS A 129 4.66 14.48 21.96
N ILE A 130 5.28 14.66 20.80
CA ILE A 130 6.74 14.77 20.72
C ILE A 130 7.17 16.11 21.32
N LYS A 131 8.04 16.09 22.31
CA LYS A 131 8.67 17.28 22.88
C LYS A 131 9.96 17.65 22.15
N SER A 132 10.84 16.68 21.92
CA SER A 132 12.08 16.85 21.15
C SER A 132 12.44 15.58 20.38
N VAL A 133 13.24 15.76 19.33
CA VAL A 133 13.78 14.67 18.50
C VAL A 133 15.29 14.81 18.53
N ASP A 134 15.96 13.86 19.16
CA ASP A 134 17.39 13.82 19.44
C ASP A 134 18.02 12.63 18.71
N GLY A 135 18.09 12.74 17.38
CA GLY A 135 18.71 11.74 16.51
C GLY A 135 17.89 10.46 16.37
N GLU A 136 18.21 9.45 17.18
CA GLU A 136 17.53 8.14 17.26
C GLU A 136 16.64 8.01 18.51
N ASN A 137 16.68 8.99 19.41
CA ASN A 137 15.82 9.08 20.58
C ASN A 137 14.85 10.23 20.43
N ILE A 138 13.62 10.06 20.89
CA ILE A 138 12.62 11.12 20.96
C ILE A 138 12.12 11.25 22.38
N VAL A 139 11.88 12.48 22.82
CA VAL A 139 11.24 12.74 24.10
C VAL A 139 9.77 12.90 23.83
N LEU A 140 8.96 12.01 24.40
CA LEU A 140 7.52 12.10 24.39
C LEU A 140 7.05 12.75 25.68
N THR A 141 6.12 13.69 25.56
CA THR A 141 5.46 14.34 26.69
C THR A 141 4.00 13.91 26.77
N SER A 142 3.55 13.61 27.98
CA SER A 142 2.16 13.30 28.30
C SER A 142 1.72 14.06 29.56
N ALA A 143 0.44 13.94 29.92
CA ALA A 143 -0.07 14.51 31.16
C ALA A 143 0.62 13.96 32.43
N LYS A 144 1.30 12.82 32.35
CA LYS A 144 1.99 12.17 33.48
C LYS A 144 3.48 12.50 33.57
N GLY A 145 4.04 13.13 32.53
CA GLY A 145 5.45 13.47 32.46
C GLY A 145 6.06 13.11 31.11
N ASP A 146 7.38 13.25 31.06
CA ASP A 146 8.19 13.04 29.88
C ASP A 146 8.87 11.67 29.92
N VAL A 147 8.97 11.01 28.77
CA VAL A 147 9.69 9.74 28.61
C VAL A 147 10.48 9.76 27.31
N THR A 148 11.73 9.29 27.36
CA THR A 148 12.56 9.13 26.17
C THR A 148 12.34 7.74 25.60
N VAL A 149 11.97 7.67 24.33
CA VAL A 149 11.81 6.40 23.60
C VAL A 149 12.63 6.44 22.30
N PRO A 150 13.18 5.30 21.86
CA PRO A 150 13.86 5.23 20.58
C PRO A 150 12.86 5.37 19.42
N VAL A 151 13.30 5.98 18.33
CA VAL A 151 12.53 6.17 17.10
C VAL A 151 12.02 4.83 16.53
N THR A 152 12.79 3.75 16.72
CA THR A 152 12.42 2.39 16.27
C THR A 152 11.16 1.84 16.97
N GLY A 153 10.76 2.41 18.11
CA GLY A 153 9.51 2.07 18.80
C GLY A 153 8.28 2.82 18.27
N ILE A 154 8.48 3.80 17.39
CA ILE A 154 7.41 4.59 16.78
C ILE A 154 7.23 4.14 15.33
N GLY A 155 6.00 3.81 14.97
CA GLY A 155 5.61 3.55 13.59
C GLY A 155 4.85 4.72 12.97
N THR A 156 4.53 4.59 11.68
CA THR A 156 3.63 5.48 10.96
C THR A 156 2.44 4.68 10.43
N ASN A 157 1.24 5.24 10.54
CA ASN A 157 0.02 4.70 9.95
C ASN A 157 -0.78 5.83 9.27
N GLU A 158 -1.99 5.53 8.80
CA GLU A 158 -2.87 6.51 8.14
C GLU A 158 -3.24 7.71 9.03
N GLN A 159 -3.21 7.53 10.36
CA GLN A 159 -3.52 8.58 11.34
C GLN A 159 -2.30 9.44 11.70
N GLY A 160 -1.09 9.02 11.35
CA GLY A 160 0.15 9.74 11.67
C GLY A 160 1.14 8.85 12.43
N LEU A 161 1.78 9.39 13.46
CA LEU A 161 2.71 8.63 14.29
C LEU A 161 1.94 7.70 15.22
N TYR A 162 2.40 6.47 15.35
CA TYR A 162 1.73 5.43 16.13
C TYR A 162 2.69 4.68 17.05
N ILE A 163 2.22 4.32 18.24
CA ILE A 163 2.91 3.43 19.18
C ILE A 163 2.01 2.26 19.56
N GLY A 164 2.60 1.06 19.68
CA GLY A 164 1.90 -0.19 20.00
C GLY A 164 1.36 -0.31 21.42
N MET A 165 1.15 0.80 22.14
CA MET A 165 0.73 0.85 23.54
C MET A 165 -0.57 1.65 23.69
N THR A 166 -1.39 1.31 24.68
CA THR A 166 -2.53 2.13 25.11
C THR A 166 -2.07 3.29 25.99
N GLN A 167 -2.95 4.26 26.24
CA GLN A 167 -2.64 5.40 27.12
C GLN A 167 -2.29 4.96 28.55
N ALA A 168 -2.99 3.95 29.09
CA ALA A 168 -2.70 3.45 30.42
C ALA A 168 -1.33 2.77 30.52
N GLU A 169 -0.94 2.02 29.48
CA GLU A 169 0.38 1.39 29.40
C GLU A 169 1.49 2.45 29.21
N PHE A 170 1.22 3.49 28.42
CA PHE A 170 2.13 4.62 28.26
C PHE A 170 2.32 5.37 29.59
N ASP A 171 1.23 5.72 30.27
CA ASP A 171 1.26 6.39 31.58
C ASP A 171 2.03 5.55 32.62
N ALA A 172 1.80 4.23 32.65
CA ALA A 172 2.53 3.32 33.52
C ALA A 172 4.03 3.29 33.18
N ALA A 173 4.39 3.28 31.89
CA ALA A 173 5.77 3.35 31.44
C ALA A 173 6.44 4.67 31.81
N VAL A 174 5.74 5.81 31.71
CA VAL A 174 6.23 7.13 32.14
C VAL A 174 6.53 7.12 33.63
N VAL A 175 5.59 6.65 34.45
CA VAL A 175 5.78 6.54 35.91
C VAL A 175 6.94 5.60 36.26
N ALA A 176 7.08 4.47 35.55
CA ALA A 176 8.19 3.54 35.75
C ALA A 176 9.55 4.09 35.29
N SER A 177 9.56 5.06 34.37
CA SER A 177 10.77 5.67 33.81
C SER A 177 11.25 6.89 34.62
N GLN A 178 10.45 7.39 35.56
CA GLN A 178 10.90 8.45 36.45
C GLN A 178 11.88 7.89 37.49
N PRO A 179 13.04 8.54 37.72
CA PRO A 179 13.95 8.13 38.78
C PRO A 179 13.23 8.24 40.12
N LYS A 180 13.30 7.17 40.92
CA LYS A 180 12.79 7.15 42.31
C LYS A 180 13.63 8.01 43.25
#